data_AF-A0A662GJM8-F1
#
_entry.id   AF-A0A662GJM8-F1
#
_cell.length_a   1.000
_cell.length_b   1.000
_cell.length_c   1.000
_cell.angle_alpha   90.00
_cell.angle_beta   90.00
_cell.angle_gamma   90.00
#
_symmetry.space_group_name_H-M   'P 1'
#
loop_
_entity.id
_entity.type
_entity.pdbx_description
1 polymer ?
#
loop_
_entity_poly.entity_id
_entity_poly.type
_entity_poly.pdbx_seq_one_letter_code
_entity_poly.pdbx_strand_id
1 'polypeptide(L)'
;MSIFLKISEWLRSESEALPLYILLASSPLPPLTTLYKLKNMGRLNYIRDLDSILGEGSEKGYSNRLRKVLKAAYESQISGDREILVRSFEQELKDVEVGLELADYNISQFYQFISVFTTLMPSIIASVLFFTNGEAALISLITFSLLALPASFIGLTIYPLEMHLPIRHKHKFLLILLIPLGYIILSYLNFDKPALSSLIFSLPLSVLLYLDIRKLRGVLEEALLLVRKAAACPFNIFKCLGIDDPDYLLSEEWYGIAAAATTALYFLAVYSGSRVREYVQRLENFINRYYEAFKKLRSKTLVMLIYAFIEAGVVALIYGIILVVLEYFASLPTFGYAGIYIPSRSIVKRLEEVLDIVLALNASSLSISTSSSREGNPLYSFLYLPFISLLMLIAFNLARALTPGLLGVAV
;
A
#
# COMPACT_ATOMS: atom_id res chain seq x y z
N MET A 1 -2.49 23.47 18.95
CA MET A 1 -2.36 22.85 17.61
C MET A 1 -2.63 21.37 17.73
N SER A 2 -3.67 20.84 17.06
CA SER A 2 -4.16 19.48 17.29
C SER A 2 -3.11 18.43 16.89
N ILE A 3 -3.07 17.31 17.62
CA ILE A 3 -2.14 16.20 17.38
C ILE A 3 -2.25 15.69 15.93
N PHE A 4 -3.46 15.65 15.38
CA PHE A 4 -3.73 15.28 13.98
C PHE A 4 -3.06 16.20 12.97
N LEU A 5 -3.08 17.53 13.19
CA LEU A 5 -2.39 18.47 12.29
C LEU A 5 -0.88 18.21 12.28
N LYS A 6 -0.27 18.00 13.45
CA LYS A 6 1.16 17.68 13.57
C LYS A 6 1.53 16.37 12.87
N ILE A 7 0.72 15.33 13.00
CA ILE A 7 0.96 14.03 12.32
C ILE A 7 0.84 14.19 10.80
N SER A 8 -0.16 14.96 10.33
CA SER A 8 -0.33 15.21 8.90
C SER A 8 0.80 16.04 8.29
N GLU A 9 1.28 17.06 9.01
CA GLU A 9 2.44 17.86 8.62
C GLU A 9 3.71 17.01 8.62
N TRP A 10 3.88 16.12 9.61
CA TRP A 10 5.00 15.18 9.68
C TRP A 10 5.01 14.20 8.49
N LEU A 11 3.87 13.54 8.21
CA LEU A 11 3.75 12.61 7.07
C LEU A 11 4.03 13.31 5.74
N ARG A 12 3.48 14.51 5.57
CA ARG A 12 3.71 15.31 4.37
C ARG A 12 5.18 15.70 4.23
N SER A 13 5.80 16.14 5.32
CA SER A 13 7.23 16.48 5.35
C SER A 13 8.14 15.31 5.00
N GLU A 14 7.79 14.10 5.44
CA GLU A 14 8.55 12.89 5.10
C GLU A 14 8.41 12.55 3.62
N SER A 15 7.19 12.57 3.08
CA SER A 15 6.94 12.25 1.66
C SER A 15 7.55 13.25 0.68
N GLU A 16 7.68 14.52 1.06
CA GLU A 16 8.18 15.60 0.19
C GLU A 16 9.70 15.79 0.29
N ALA A 17 10.39 15.16 1.27
CA ALA A 17 11.82 15.33 1.47
C ALA A 17 12.66 14.90 0.25
N LEU A 18 12.39 13.71 -0.30
CA LEU A 18 13.12 13.18 -1.46
C LEU A 18 12.84 13.96 -2.77
N PRO A 19 11.56 14.26 -3.14
CA PRO A 19 11.27 15.19 -4.23
C PRO A 19 11.98 16.54 -4.09
N LEU A 20 12.04 17.09 -2.88
CA LEU A 20 12.70 18.37 -2.62
C LEU A 20 14.21 18.29 -2.83
N TYR A 21 14.87 17.21 -2.40
CA TYR A 21 16.29 16.99 -2.70
C TYR A 21 16.58 16.99 -4.21
N ILE A 22 15.80 16.24 -5.00
CA ILE A 22 15.98 16.14 -6.45
C ILE A 22 15.88 17.53 -7.08
N LEU A 23 14.87 18.30 -6.66
CA LEU A 23 14.63 19.64 -7.18
C LEU A 23 15.76 20.60 -6.81
N LEU A 24 16.20 20.62 -5.55
CA LEU A 24 17.28 21.52 -5.09
C LEU A 24 18.65 21.17 -5.70
N ALA A 25 18.95 19.88 -5.86
CA ALA A 25 20.20 19.42 -6.44
C ALA A 25 20.28 19.66 -7.96
N SER A 26 19.12 19.67 -8.64
CA SER A 26 19.02 19.79 -10.10
C SER A 26 18.62 21.19 -10.60
N SER A 27 18.06 22.04 -9.74
CA SER A 27 17.71 23.42 -10.08
C SER A 27 18.97 24.22 -10.47
N PRO A 28 18.92 25.14 -11.43
CA PRO A 28 20.06 26.03 -11.72
C PRO A 28 20.20 27.16 -10.68
N LEU A 29 19.15 27.47 -9.92
CA LEU A 29 19.12 28.55 -8.92
C LEU A 29 19.82 28.12 -7.61
N PRO A 30 20.29 29.05 -6.76
CA PRO A 30 20.77 28.72 -5.42
C PRO A 30 19.70 27.99 -4.59
N PRO A 31 20.08 27.09 -3.66
CA PRO A 31 19.12 26.27 -2.90
C PRO A 31 18.06 27.07 -2.15
N LEU A 32 18.45 28.13 -1.43
CA LEU A 32 17.49 28.95 -0.68
C LEU A 32 16.56 29.73 -1.62
N THR A 33 17.09 30.30 -2.70
CA THR A 33 16.29 31.00 -3.72
C THR A 33 15.27 30.05 -4.35
N THR A 34 15.65 28.80 -4.59
CA THR A 34 14.76 27.76 -5.10
C THR A 34 13.63 27.48 -4.10
N LEU A 35 13.92 27.36 -2.80
CA LEU A 35 12.92 27.17 -1.75
C LEU A 35 11.91 28.32 -1.67
N TYR A 36 12.40 29.57 -1.64
CA TYR A 36 11.54 30.76 -1.63
C TYR A 36 10.63 30.80 -2.86
N LYS A 37 11.15 30.43 -4.04
CA LYS A 37 10.38 30.39 -5.27
C LYS A 37 9.28 29.32 -5.25
N LEU A 38 9.58 28.13 -4.74
CA LEU A 38 8.59 27.06 -4.55
C LEU A 38 7.50 27.44 -3.55
N LYS A 39 7.86 28.17 -2.48
CA LYS A 39 6.89 28.72 -1.53
C LYS A 39 5.98 29.74 -2.19
N ASN A 40 6.53 30.66 -2.98
CA ASN A 40 5.75 31.66 -3.72
C ASN A 40 4.84 31.04 -4.79
N MET A 41 5.20 29.88 -5.33
CA MET A 41 4.38 29.08 -6.26
C MET A 41 3.31 28.23 -5.55
N GLY A 42 3.19 28.32 -4.23
CA GLY A 42 2.19 27.57 -3.46
C GLY A 42 2.53 26.10 -3.19
N ARG A 43 3.70 25.60 -3.63
CA ARG A 43 4.06 24.18 -3.52
C ARG A 43 4.57 23.77 -2.14
N LEU A 44 5.03 24.72 -1.31
CA LEU A 44 5.54 24.50 0.05
C LEU A 44 4.68 25.17 1.13
N ASN A 45 3.38 25.33 0.91
CA ASN A 45 2.47 26.07 1.82
C ASN A 45 2.38 25.51 3.24
N TYR A 46 2.77 24.25 3.45
CA TYR A 46 2.80 23.65 4.80
C TYR A 46 3.99 24.12 5.64
N ILE A 47 5.03 24.68 5.00
CA ILE A 47 6.20 25.27 5.68
C ILE A 47 5.87 26.72 6.01
N ARG A 48 5.56 26.97 7.28
CA ARG A 48 5.13 28.30 7.76
C ARG A 48 6.24 29.34 7.60
N ASP A 49 7.41 29.07 8.19
CA ASP A 49 8.60 29.94 8.09
C ASP A 49 9.84 29.10 7.75
N LEU A 50 10.54 29.49 6.67
CA LEU A 50 11.79 28.84 6.27
C LEU A 50 12.92 29.17 7.26
N ASP A 51 12.92 30.40 7.78
CA ASP A 51 13.95 30.90 8.69
C ASP A 51 13.84 30.29 10.10
N SER A 52 12.63 29.92 10.54
CA SER A 52 12.41 29.31 11.87
C SER A 52 12.86 27.84 11.94
N ILE A 53 12.90 27.14 10.80
CA ILE A 53 13.37 25.75 10.72
C ILE A 53 14.90 25.66 10.69
N LEU A 54 15.56 26.73 10.24
CA LEU A 54 17.02 26.85 10.16
C LEU A 54 17.67 27.26 11.49
N GLY A 55 16.91 27.82 12.45
CA GLY A 55 17.37 28.16 13.79
C GLY A 55 17.39 26.96 14.76
N GLU A 56 18.17 27.07 15.86
CA GLU A 56 18.35 26.03 16.90
C GLU A 56 17.08 25.68 17.72
N GLY A 57 15.90 26.12 17.29
CA GLY A 57 14.60 25.85 17.91
C GLY A 57 13.65 25.02 17.05
N SER A 58 14.16 24.15 16.17
CA SER A 58 13.37 23.46 15.13
C SER A 58 12.02 22.95 15.65
N GLU A 59 10.92 23.43 15.06
CA GLU A 59 9.56 23.05 15.44
C GLU A 59 9.44 21.52 15.46
N LYS A 60 9.10 20.95 16.63
CA LYS A 60 8.97 19.49 16.90
C LYS A 60 7.97 18.73 15.99
N GLY A 61 7.42 19.36 14.95
CA GLY A 61 6.42 18.79 14.04
C GLY A 61 6.96 18.21 12.73
N TYR A 62 8.10 18.67 12.21
CA TYR A 62 8.63 18.19 10.91
C TYR A 62 9.49 16.93 11.03
N SER A 63 9.53 16.15 9.97
CA SER A 63 10.31 14.91 9.93
C SER A 63 11.83 15.15 9.94
N ASN A 64 12.57 14.16 10.43
CA ASN A 64 14.03 14.23 10.50
C ASN A 64 14.65 14.33 9.10
N ARG A 65 14.08 13.64 8.10
CA ARG A 65 14.55 13.73 6.71
C ARG A 65 14.38 15.12 6.14
N LEU A 66 13.21 15.76 6.31
CA LEU A 66 13.01 17.13 5.79
C LEU A 66 14.01 18.11 6.42
N ARG A 67 14.25 17.99 7.73
CA ARG A 67 15.25 18.83 8.42
C ARG A 67 16.66 18.62 7.86
N LYS A 68 17.05 17.39 7.54
CA LYS A 68 18.33 17.12 6.86
C LYS A 68 18.39 17.80 5.49
N VAL A 69 17.30 17.79 4.71
CA VAL A 69 17.25 18.47 3.40
C VAL A 69 17.51 19.96 3.56
N LEU A 70 16.80 20.60 4.49
CA LEU A 70 16.88 22.04 4.71
C LEU A 70 18.25 22.44 5.26
N LYS A 71 18.83 21.64 6.16
CA LYS A 71 20.18 21.84 6.66
C LYS A 71 21.23 21.71 5.55
N ALA A 72 21.14 20.67 4.73
CA ALA A 72 22.04 20.48 3.59
C ALA A 72 21.90 21.62 2.55
N ALA A 73 20.68 22.13 2.35
CA ALA A 73 20.44 23.28 1.47
C ALA A 73 21.10 24.56 1.99
N TYR A 74 21.06 24.78 3.31
CA TYR A 74 21.69 25.91 3.98
C TYR A 74 23.22 25.81 3.96
N GLU A 75 23.77 24.64 4.29
CA GLU A 75 25.21 24.37 4.23
C GLU A 75 25.75 24.53 2.80
N SER A 76 25.00 24.06 1.79
CA SER A 76 25.34 24.25 0.38
C SER A 76 25.31 25.72 -0.04
N GLN A 77 24.36 26.51 0.47
CA GLN A 77 24.29 27.94 0.20
C GLN A 77 25.49 28.69 0.80
N ILE A 78 25.87 28.38 2.05
CA ILE A 78 27.01 29.04 2.72
C ILE A 78 28.33 28.68 2.08
N SER A 79 28.55 27.38 1.83
CA SER A 79 29.79 26.88 1.25
C SER A 79 29.94 27.26 -0.23
N GLY A 80 28.84 27.57 -0.90
CA GLY A 80 28.79 27.71 -2.36
C GLY A 80 29.00 26.39 -3.11
N ASP A 81 29.07 25.27 -2.39
CA ASP A 81 29.30 23.95 -2.96
C ASP A 81 28.00 23.15 -3.01
N ARG A 82 27.62 22.77 -4.23
CA ARG A 82 26.42 21.97 -4.50
C ARG A 82 26.65 20.48 -4.31
N GLU A 83 27.90 20.03 -4.25
CA GLU A 83 28.21 18.62 -4.01
C GLU A 83 27.71 18.14 -2.65
N ILE A 84 27.58 19.04 -1.66
CA ILE A 84 27.02 18.71 -0.34
C ILE A 84 25.57 18.19 -0.48
N LEU A 85 24.75 18.86 -1.29
CA LEU A 85 23.37 18.45 -1.56
C LEU A 85 23.32 17.15 -2.37
N VAL A 86 24.21 17.01 -3.36
CA VAL A 86 24.30 15.80 -4.19
C VAL A 86 24.68 14.58 -3.36
N ARG A 87 25.71 14.68 -2.52
CA ARG A 87 26.15 13.60 -1.62
C ARG A 87 25.05 13.22 -0.62
N SER A 88 24.35 14.23 -0.08
CA SER A 88 23.22 14.01 0.83
C SER A 88 22.07 13.27 0.13
N PHE A 89 21.74 13.65 -1.10
CA PHE A 89 20.74 12.94 -1.90
C PHE A 89 21.17 11.52 -2.25
N GLU A 90 22.42 11.33 -2.69
CA GLU A 90 22.95 10.00 -3.01
C GLU A 90 22.90 9.06 -1.80
N GLN A 91 23.20 9.59 -0.62
CA GLN A 91 23.08 8.84 0.63
C GLN A 91 21.64 8.47 0.95
N GLU A 92 20.70 9.41 0.90
CA GLU A 92 19.28 9.10 1.17
C GLU A 92 18.69 8.16 0.10
N LEU A 93 19.06 8.30 -1.17
CA LEU A 93 18.66 7.39 -2.22
C LEU A 93 19.24 5.99 -2.00
N LYS A 94 20.50 5.90 -1.57
CA LYS A 94 21.13 4.63 -1.17
C LYS A 94 20.44 4.03 0.05
N ASP A 95 20.04 4.82 1.03
CA ASP A 95 19.28 4.35 2.19
C ASP A 95 17.90 3.82 1.77
N VAL A 96 17.25 4.47 0.79
CA VAL A 96 16.02 3.95 0.17
C VAL A 96 16.30 2.64 -0.56
N GLU A 97 17.35 2.55 -1.39
CA GLU A 97 17.75 1.32 -2.10
C GLU A 97 18.04 0.16 -1.13
N VAL A 98 18.78 0.42 -0.04
CA VAL A 98 19.06 -0.55 1.03
C VAL A 98 17.75 -0.91 1.76
N GLY A 99 16.89 0.07 2.03
CA GLY A 99 15.57 -0.16 2.58
C GLY A 99 14.71 -1.09 1.71
N LEU A 100 14.82 -0.98 0.38
CA LEU A 100 14.14 -1.86 -0.58
C LEU A 100 14.74 -3.28 -0.62
N GLU A 101 16.02 -3.43 -0.32
CA GLU A 101 16.64 -4.74 -0.16
C GLU A 101 16.17 -5.41 1.12
N LEU A 102 16.15 -4.67 2.23
CA LEU A 102 15.61 -5.14 3.52
C LEU A 102 14.10 -5.33 3.49
N ALA A 103 13.37 -4.63 2.62
CA ALA A 103 11.93 -4.77 2.45
C ALA A 103 11.55 -6.21 2.10
N ASP A 104 12.37 -6.95 1.36
CA ASP A 104 12.10 -8.36 1.04
C ASP A 104 11.97 -9.22 2.31
N TYR A 105 12.93 -9.07 3.21
CA TYR A 105 12.93 -9.72 4.52
C TYR A 105 11.76 -9.24 5.38
N ASN A 106 11.58 -7.92 5.47
CA ASN A 106 10.54 -7.33 6.31
C ASN A 106 9.13 -7.70 5.82
N ILE A 107 8.90 -7.74 4.51
CA ILE A 107 7.63 -8.21 3.97
C ILE A 107 7.44 -9.70 4.28
N SER A 108 8.46 -10.55 4.07
CA SER A 108 8.32 -11.97 4.38
C SER A 108 7.92 -12.19 5.84
N GLN A 109 8.54 -11.43 6.76
CA GLN A 109 8.20 -11.45 8.20
C GLN A 109 6.78 -10.94 8.46
N PHE A 110 6.38 -9.84 7.82
CA PHE A 110 5.02 -9.30 7.93
C PHE A 110 3.96 -10.28 7.46
N TYR A 111 4.24 -11.02 6.37
CA TYR A 111 3.32 -12.01 5.86
C TYR A 111 3.21 -13.22 6.79
N GLN A 112 4.34 -13.72 7.29
CA GLN A 112 4.34 -14.76 8.32
C GLN A 112 3.53 -14.32 9.55
N PHE A 113 3.72 -13.07 9.99
CA PHE A 113 2.97 -12.51 11.11
C PHE A 113 1.47 -12.48 10.84
N ILE A 114 1.02 -12.04 9.67
CA ILE A 114 -0.41 -12.06 9.31
C ILE A 114 -0.93 -13.49 9.25
N SER A 115 -0.15 -14.39 8.67
CA SER A 115 -0.53 -15.80 8.52
C SER A 115 -0.75 -16.51 9.84
N VAL A 116 -0.06 -16.08 10.89
CA VAL A 116 -0.32 -16.53 12.26
C VAL A 116 -1.76 -16.24 12.68
N PHE A 117 -2.30 -15.05 12.37
CA PHE A 117 -3.65 -14.65 12.76
C PHE A 117 -4.75 -15.16 11.82
N THR A 118 -4.48 -15.26 10.52
CA THR A 118 -5.48 -15.68 9.52
C THR A 118 -5.57 -17.20 9.36
N THR A 119 -4.44 -17.91 9.52
CA THR A 119 -4.33 -19.33 9.17
C THR A 119 -3.91 -20.20 10.35
N LEU A 120 -2.72 -19.98 10.91
CA LEU A 120 -2.09 -20.95 11.83
C LEU A 120 -2.82 -21.03 13.18
N MET A 121 -3.01 -19.91 13.87
CA MET A 121 -3.69 -19.91 15.18
C MET A 121 -5.15 -20.35 15.04
N PRO A 122 -5.95 -19.80 14.11
CA PRO A 122 -7.33 -20.26 13.95
C PRO A 122 -7.46 -21.74 13.62
N SER A 123 -6.59 -22.30 12.76
CA SER A 123 -6.67 -23.72 12.39
C SER A 123 -6.29 -24.65 13.54
N ILE A 124 -5.21 -24.37 14.27
CA ILE A 124 -4.80 -25.14 15.46
C ILE A 124 -5.91 -25.08 16.52
N ILE A 125 -6.39 -23.88 16.78
CA ILE A 125 -7.38 -23.64 17.83
C ILE A 125 -8.72 -24.26 17.47
N ALA A 126 -9.18 -24.14 16.22
CA ALA A 126 -10.36 -24.86 15.74
C ALA A 126 -10.18 -26.37 15.93
N SER A 127 -9.07 -26.93 15.46
CA SER A 127 -8.82 -28.39 15.49
C SER A 127 -8.81 -28.98 16.90
N VAL A 128 -8.45 -28.20 17.92
CA VAL A 128 -8.40 -28.67 19.32
C VAL A 128 -9.65 -28.25 20.11
N LEU A 129 -10.09 -27.00 19.99
CA LEU A 129 -11.19 -26.47 20.79
C LEU A 129 -12.54 -27.04 20.39
N PHE A 130 -12.77 -27.40 19.11
CA PHE A 130 -14.05 -28.00 18.73
C PHE A 130 -14.32 -29.33 19.44
N PHE A 131 -13.28 -30.06 19.83
CA PHE A 131 -13.40 -31.35 20.53
C PHE A 131 -13.27 -31.23 22.06
N THR A 132 -13.09 -30.03 22.61
CA THR A 132 -13.01 -29.78 24.06
C THR A 132 -14.10 -28.81 24.53
N ASN A 133 -14.26 -27.67 23.86
CA ASN A 133 -15.31 -26.68 24.08
C ASN A 133 -15.66 -25.95 22.77
N GLY A 134 -16.72 -26.39 22.11
CA GLY A 134 -17.14 -25.85 20.81
C GLY A 134 -17.52 -24.36 20.84
N GLU A 135 -18.09 -23.85 21.93
CA GLU A 135 -18.43 -22.42 22.04
C GLU A 135 -17.18 -21.54 22.15
N ALA A 136 -16.17 -22.00 22.91
CA ALA A 136 -14.89 -21.31 22.98
C ALA A 136 -14.17 -21.31 21.61
N ALA A 137 -14.31 -22.38 20.82
CA ALA A 137 -13.78 -22.45 19.46
C ALA A 137 -14.40 -21.36 18.57
N LEU A 138 -15.73 -21.21 18.57
CA LEU A 138 -16.42 -20.18 17.77
C LEU A 138 -15.97 -18.76 18.13
N ILE A 139 -15.92 -18.44 19.44
CA ILE A 139 -15.49 -17.12 19.92
C ILE A 139 -14.04 -16.85 19.52
N SER A 140 -13.17 -17.86 19.63
CA SER A 140 -11.76 -17.71 19.27
C SER A 140 -11.57 -17.39 17.79
N LEU A 141 -12.29 -18.06 16.88
CA LEU A 141 -12.21 -17.81 15.45
C LEU A 141 -12.57 -16.38 15.08
N ILE A 142 -13.66 -15.85 15.65
CA ILE A 142 -14.07 -14.46 15.45
C ILE A 142 -13.00 -13.51 16.00
N THR A 143 -12.46 -13.81 17.19
CA THR A 143 -11.45 -12.97 17.85
C THR A 143 -10.17 -12.87 17.03
N PHE A 144 -9.64 -13.99 16.53
CA PHE A 144 -8.45 -13.96 15.68
C PHE A 144 -8.69 -13.23 14.36
N SER A 145 -9.85 -13.43 13.74
CA SER A 145 -10.21 -12.73 12.50
C SER A 145 -10.34 -11.22 12.71
N LEU A 146 -10.85 -10.79 13.87
CA LEU A 146 -10.90 -9.37 14.27
C LEU A 146 -9.49 -8.81 14.53
N LEU A 147 -8.61 -9.57 15.20
CA LEU A 147 -7.22 -9.17 15.46
C LEU A 147 -6.38 -9.09 14.17
N ALA A 148 -6.74 -9.84 13.13
CA ALA A 148 -6.08 -9.79 11.83
C ALA A 148 -6.25 -8.42 11.13
N LEU A 149 -7.34 -7.68 11.41
CA LEU A 149 -7.57 -6.35 10.83
C LEU A 149 -6.52 -5.31 11.27
N PRO A 150 -6.33 -5.00 12.57
CA PRO A 150 -5.30 -4.05 12.98
C PRO A 150 -3.89 -4.54 12.62
N ALA A 151 -3.62 -5.85 12.69
CA ALA A 151 -2.35 -6.44 12.27
C ALA A 151 -2.02 -6.13 10.80
N SER A 152 -3.04 -6.08 9.92
CA SER A 152 -2.86 -5.80 8.49
C SER A 152 -2.31 -4.39 8.18
N PHE A 153 -2.42 -3.44 9.12
CA PHE A 153 -1.86 -2.09 8.96
C PHE A 153 -0.36 -1.99 9.23
N ILE A 154 0.26 -3.03 9.81
CA ILE A 154 1.71 -3.03 10.08
C ILE A 154 2.50 -2.90 8.76
N GLY A 155 1.94 -3.29 7.62
CA GLY A 155 2.57 -3.11 6.30
C GLY A 155 2.93 -1.65 5.97
N LEU A 156 2.26 -0.68 6.59
CA LEU A 156 2.56 0.75 6.43
C LEU A 156 3.94 1.16 6.97
N THR A 157 4.51 0.41 7.92
CA THR A 157 5.83 0.72 8.47
C THR A 157 6.98 0.21 7.61
N ILE A 158 6.69 -0.73 6.71
CA ILE A 158 7.69 -1.43 5.89
C ILE A 158 7.86 -0.75 4.53
N TYR A 159 6.77 -0.20 3.98
CA TYR A 159 6.79 0.41 2.66
C TYR A 159 7.31 1.87 2.73
N PRO A 160 8.26 2.28 1.89
CA PRO A 160 8.80 3.63 1.91
C PRO A 160 7.76 4.68 1.49
N LEU A 161 7.56 5.68 2.35
CA LEU A 161 6.54 6.73 2.22
C LEU A 161 6.66 7.52 0.90
N GLU A 162 7.86 7.68 0.37
CA GLU A 162 8.15 8.41 -0.87
C GLU A 162 7.69 7.67 -2.13
N MET A 163 7.39 6.39 -2.02
CA MET A 163 6.88 5.55 -3.12
C MET A 163 5.38 5.27 -3.01
N HIS A 164 4.70 5.91 -2.05
CA HIS A 164 3.26 5.78 -1.86
C HIS A 164 2.51 6.34 -3.07
N LEU A 165 1.50 5.59 -3.52
CA LEU A 165 0.62 6.11 -4.56
C LEU A 165 -0.43 7.03 -3.93
N PRO A 166 -0.55 8.28 -4.40
CA PRO A 166 -1.60 9.17 -3.94
C PRO A 166 -2.95 8.71 -4.47
N ILE A 167 -4.02 9.16 -3.82
CA ILE A 167 -5.39 8.96 -4.27
C ILE A 167 -5.91 10.27 -4.82
N ARG A 168 -6.17 10.31 -6.13
CA ARG A 168 -6.66 11.51 -6.82
C ARG A 168 -8.16 11.70 -6.66
N HIS A 169 -8.94 10.65 -6.87
CA HIS A 169 -10.39 10.76 -7.04
C HIS A 169 -11.14 10.14 -5.87
N LYS A 170 -11.14 10.83 -4.72
CA LYS A 170 -11.79 10.36 -3.49
C LYS A 170 -13.29 10.08 -3.64
N HIS A 171 -13.97 10.76 -4.57
CA HIS A 171 -15.40 10.54 -4.84
C HIS A 171 -15.71 9.12 -5.33
N LYS A 172 -14.74 8.40 -5.93
CA LYS A 172 -14.94 7.02 -6.41
C LYS A 172 -15.24 6.05 -5.27
N PHE A 173 -14.85 6.38 -4.03
CA PHE A 173 -15.15 5.56 -2.84
C PHE A 173 -16.64 5.51 -2.49
N LEU A 174 -17.49 6.34 -3.10
CA LEU A 174 -18.95 6.16 -3.01
C LEU A 174 -19.40 4.76 -3.46
N LEU A 175 -18.64 4.12 -4.35
CA LEU A 175 -18.89 2.74 -4.78
C LEU A 175 -18.73 1.69 -3.68
N ILE A 176 -18.12 2.01 -2.54
CA ILE A 176 -18.10 1.12 -1.36
C ILE A 176 -19.52 0.77 -0.93
N LEU A 177 -20.49 1.67 -1.12
CA LEU A 177 -21.90 1.45 -0.77
C LEU A 177 -22.52 0.26 -1.51
N LEU A 178 -21.90 -0.22 -2.59
CA LEU A 178 -22.33 -1.45 -3.27
C LEU A 178 -22.13 -2.71 -2.41
N ILE A 179 -21.18 -2.73 -1.47
CA ILE A 179 -20.96 -3.88 -0.57
C ILE A 179 -22.18 -4.11 0.35
N PRO A 180 -22.64 -3.14 1.17
CA PRO A 180 -23.80 -3.36 2.03
C PRO A 180 -25.09 -3.58 1.22
N LEU A 181 -25.24 -2.93 0.06
CA LEU A 181 -26.35 -3.22 -0.86
C LEU A 181 -26.31 -4.68 -1.35
N GLY A 182 -25.13 -5.16 -1.74
CA GLY A 182 -24.92 -6.56 -2.12
C GLY A 182 -25.28 -7.52 -1.00
N TYR A 183 -24.88 -7.22 0.24
CA TYR A 183 -25.25 -8.03 1.42
C TYR A 183 -26.77 -8.11 1.60
N ILE A 184 -27.49 -6.99 1.52
CA ILE A 184 -28.95 -6.97 1.64
C ILE A 184 -29.61 -7.82 0.55
N ILE A 185 -29.16 -7.67 -0.70
CA ILE A 185 -29.70 -8.42 -1.85
C ILE A 185 -29.44 -9.93 -1.69
N LEU A 186 -28.20 -10.31 -1.35
CA LEU A 186 -27.79 -11.71 -1.22
C LEU A 186 -28.46 -12.40 -0.02
N SER A 187 -28.60 -11.66 1.09
CA SER A 187 -29.34 -12.12 2.27
C SER A 187 -30.83 -12.33 1.93
N TYR A 188 -31.45 -11.39 1.19
CA TYR A 188 -32.82 -11.56 0.70
C TYR A 188 -33.01 -12.77 -0.22
N LEU A 189 -32.00 -13.08 -1.05
CA LEU A 189 -31.99 -14.24 -1.95
C LEU A 189 -31.59 -15.55 -1.26
N ASN A 190 -31.29 -15.55 0.04
CA ASN A 190 -30.77 -16.70 0.79
C ASN A 190 -29.55 -17.36 0.14
N PHE A 191 -28.64 -16.55 -0.41
CA PHE A 191 -27.39 -17.06 -0.99
C PHE A 191 -26.48 -17.64 0.10
N ASP A 192 -25.73 -18.71 -0.20
CA ASP A 192 -24.77 -19.27 0.76
C ASP A 192 -23.65 -18.23 1.02
N LYS A 193 -23.41 -17.90 2.30
CA LYS A 193 -22.42 -16.92 2.77
C LYS A 193 -22.59 -15.51 2.16
N PRO A 194 -23.68 -14.80 2.53
CA PRO A 194 -23.96 -13.46 2.00
C PRO A 194 -22.90 -12.42 2.36
N ALA A 195 -22.23 -12.51 3.52
CA ALA A 195 -21.22 -11.54 3.92
C ALA A 195 -19.96 -11.65 3.05
N LEU A 196 -19.39 -12.84 2.88
CA LEU A 196 -18.22 -13.06 2.03
C LEU A 196 -18.51 -12.66 0.58
N SER A 197 -19.63 -13.12 0.02
CA SER A 197 -20.01 -12.86 -1.37
C SER A 197 -20.34 -11.39 -1.64
N SER A 198 -20.85 -10.64 -0.66
CA SER A 198 -21.09 -9.19 -0.81
C SER A 198 -19.82 -8.40 -1.11
N LEU A 199 -18.64 -8.87 -0.69
CA LEU A 199 -17.37 -8.20 -0.96
C LEU A 199 -17.03 -8.19 -2.47
N ILE A 200 -17.57 -9.12 -3.26
CA ILE A 200 -17.39 -9.16 -4.72
C ILE A 200 -18.03 -7.94 -5.39
N PHE A 201 -19.06 -7.32 -4.79
CA PHE A 201 -19.68 -6.09 -5.28
C PHE A 201 -18.74 -4.88 -5.27
N SER A 202 -17.54 -4.98 -4.67
CA SER A 202 -16.47 -3.99 -4.81
C SER A 202 -15.74 -4.02 -6.17
N LEU A 203 -16.09 -4.95 -7.07
CA LEU A 203 -15.45 -5.11 -8.39
C LEU A 203 -15.45 -3.83 -9.25
N PRO A 204 -16.53 -3.03 -9.35
CA PRO A 204 -16.49 -1.78 -10.09
C PRO A 204 -15.45 -0.79 -9.54
N LEU A 205 -15.30 -0.73 -8.21
CA LEU A 205 -14.29 0.09 -7.56
C LEU A 205 -12.87 -0.44 -7.85
N SER A 206 -12.68 -1.77 -7.82
CA SER A 206 -11.41 -2.41 -8.19
C SER A 206 -10.96 -2.01 -9.60
N VAL A 207 -11.86 -2.07 -10.59
CA VAL A 207 -11.55 -1.69 -11.97
C VAL A 207 -11.12 -0.21 -12.07
N LEU A 208 -11.83 0.70 -11.40
CA LEU A 208 -11.46 2.11 -11.41
C LEU A 208 -10.12 2.38 -10.73
N LEU A 209 -9.84 1.72 -9.61
CA LEU A 209 -8.56 1.83 -8.90
C LEU A 209 -7.41 1.27 -9.75
N TYR A 210 -7.63 0.17 -10.47
CA TYR A 210 -6.65 -0.37 -11.40
C TYR A 210 -6.29 0.61 -12.52
N LEU A 211 -7.31 1.23 -13.13
CA LEU A 211 -7.11 2.25 -14.17
C LEU A 211 -6.36 3.48 -13.62
N ASP A 212 -6.68 3.90 -12.40
CA ASP A 212 -5.98 5.01 -11.75
C ASP A 212 -4.50 4.66 -11.48
N ILE A 213 -4.19 3.47 -10.98
CA ILE A 213 -2.81 3.02 -10.79
C ILE A 213 -2.05 2.99 -12.12
N ARG A 214 -2.71 2.53 -13.20
CA ARG A 214 -2.09 2.51 -14.54
C ARG A 214 -1.76 3.92 -15.01
N LYS A 215 -2.67 4.88 -14.82
CA LYS A 215 -2.43 6.30 -15.13
C LYS A 215 -1.29 6.88 -14.30
N LEU A 216 -1.28 6.64 -12.98
CA LEU A 216 -0.24 7.13 -12.07
C LEU A 216 1.14 6.62 -12.47
N ARG A 217 1.27 5.34 -12.84
CA ARG A 217 2.53 4.79 -13.37
C ARG A 217 2.94 5.47 -14.68
N GLY A 218 1.97 5.73 -15.56
CA GLY A 218 2.18 6.47 -16.81
C GLY A 218 2.77 7.87 -16.57
N VAL A 219 2.29 8.60 -15.56
CA VAL A 219 2.80 9.94 -15.20
C VAL A 219 4.30 9.89 -14.82
N LEU A 220 4.75 8.87 -14.08
CA LEU A 220 6.16 8.75 -13.73
C LEU A 220 7.03 8.40 -14.94
N GLU A 221 6.55 7.51 -15.80
CA GLU A 221 7.23 7.13 -17.05
C GLU A 221 7.30 8.31 -18.02
N GLU A 222 6.24 9.09 -18.12
CA GLU A 222 6.18 10.31 -18.91
C GLU A 222 7.18 11.36 -18.40
N ALA A 223 7.25 11.59 -17.09
CA ALA A 223 8.24 12.49 -16.50
C ALA A 223 9.68 12.05 -16.83
N LEU A 224 9.99 10.75 -16.74
CA LEU A 224 11.29 10.20 -17.14
C LEU A 224 11.57 10.45 -18.63
N LEU A 225 10.59 10.24 -19.52
CA LEU A 225 10.72 10.49 -20.96
C LEU A 225 10.99 11.96 -21.26
N LEU A 226 10.29 12.89 -20.60
CA LEU A 226 10.53 14.33 -20.74
C LEU A 226 11.94 14.70 -20.33
N VAL A 227 12.43 14.15 -19.22
CA VAL A 227 13.80 14.40 -18.74
C VAL A 227 14.85 13.84 -19.69
N ARG A 228 14.66 12.62 -20.22
CA ARG A 228 15.54 12.03 -21.24
C ARG A 228 15.58 12.83 -22.54
N LYS A 229 14.42 13.32 -22.99
CA LYS A 229 14.34 14.23 -24.17
C LYS A 229 15.11 15.53 -23.91
N ALA A 230 14.95 16.12 -22.73
CA ALA A 230 15.70 17.31 -22.34
C ALA A 230 17.22 17.05 -22.27
N ALA A 231 17.63 15.88 -21.77
CA ALA A 231 19.04 15.49 -21.68
C ALA A 231 19.68 15.31 -23.06
N ALA A 232 18.94 14.76 -24.01
CA ALA A 232 19.39 14.62 -25.40
C ALA A 232 19.57 15.98 -26.10
N CYS A 233 18.80 17.01 -25.72
CA CYS A 233 18.82 18.32 -26.36
C CYS A 233 18.83 19.50 -25.35
N PRO A 234 19.98 19.77 -24.71
CA PRO A 234 20.08 20.73 -23.61
C PRO A 234 20.00 22.21 -24.03
N PHE A 235 20.14 22.52 -25.33
CA PHE A 235 20.22 23.91 -25.80
C PHE A 235 18.86 24.60 -25.99
N ASN A 236 17.79 23.83 -26.21
CA ASN A 236 16.43 24.37 -26.32
C ASN A 236 15.41 23.35 -25.77
N ILE A 237 15.31 23.33 -24.44
CA ILE A 237 14.52 22.34 -23.71
C ILE A 237 13.04 22.37 -24.16
N PHE A 238 12.39 23.54 -24.20
CA PHE A 238 10.97 23.63 -24.58
C PHE A 238 10.69 23.10 -25.98
N LYS A 239 11.52 23.48 -26.97
CA LYS A 239 11.36 22.99 -28.35
C LYS A 239 11.54 21.47 -28.46
N CYS A 240 12.41 20.90 -27.63
CA CYS A 240 12.72 19.47 -27.68
C CYS A 240 11.73 18.62 -26.89
N LEU A 241 11.10 19.19 -25.87
CA LEU A 241 9.98 18.56 -25.18
C LEU A 241 8.75 18.46 -26.09
N GLY A 242 8.63 19.37 -27.07
CA GLY A 242 7.48 19.43 -27.99
C GLY A 242 6.19 19.81 -27.27
N ILE A 243 6.31 20.64 -26.22
CA ILE A 243 5.19 21.11 -25.41
C ILE A 243 4.85 22.53 -25.89
N ASP A 244 3.58 22.76 -26.20
CA ASP A 244 3.09 24.06 -26.65
C ASP A 244 2.97 25.07 -25.49
N ASP A 245 2.61 24.59 -24.29
CA ASP A 245 2.45 25.40 -23.08
C ASP A 245 3.44 25.00 -21.95
N PRO A 246 4.41 25.87 -21.59
CA PRO A 246 5.34 25.63 -20.48
C PRO A 246 4.66 25.34 -19.13
N ASP A 247 3.45 25.87 -18.91
CA ASP A 247 2.72 25.71 -17.65
C ASP A 247 2.25 24.27 -17.43
N TYR A 248 2.22 23.45 -18.49
CA TYR A 248 1.96 22.02 -18.40
C TYR A 248 2.92 21.32 -17.41
N LEU A 249 4.19 21.72 -17.37
CA LEU A 249 5.19 21.18 -16.43
C LEU A 249 4.86 21.51 -14.96
N LEU A 250 4.08 22.56 -14.73
CA LEU A 250 3.65 23.02 -13.41
C LEU A 250 2.22 22.59 -13.05
N SER A 251 1.54 21.84 -13.92
CA SER A 251 0.17 21.39 -13.69
C SER A 251 0.02 20.45 -12.48
N GLU A 252 -1.22 20.30 -11.99
CA GLU A 252 -1.59 19.38 -10.91
C GLU A 252 -1.59 17.89 -11.37
N GLU A 253 -1.37 17.64 -12.66
CA GLU A 253 -1.28 16.29 -13.21
C GLU A 253 -0.01 15.56 -12.78
N TRP A 254 0.97 16.26 -12.24
CA TRP A 254 2.20 15.68 -11.69
C TRP A 254 2.07 15.46 -10.18
N TYR A 255 2.70 14.40 -9.65
CA TYR A 255 2.73 14.14 -8.21
C TYR A 255 4.10 13.63 -7.75
N GLY A 256 4.41 13.84 -6.47
CA GLY A 256 5.63 13.34 -5.83
C GLY A 256 6.90 13.69 -6.63
N ILE A 257 7.70 12.68 -6.95
CA ILE A 257 8.95 12.86 -7.70
C ILE A 257 8.72 13.31 -9.14
N ALA A 258 7.64 12.87 -9.80
CA ALA A 258 7.31 13.36 -11.13
C ALA A 258 7.06 14.88 -11.12
N ALA A 259 6.36 15.40 -10.10
CA ALA A 259 6.17 16.84 -9.92
C ALA A 259 7.49 17.57 -9.66
N ALA A 260 8.39 17.01 -8.85
CA ALA A 260 9.71 17.61 -8.63
C ALA A 260 10.56 17.62 -9.91
N ALA A 261 10.51 16.55 -10.69
CA ALA A 261 11.20 16.40 -11.97
C ALA A 261 10.76 17.45 -12.99
N THR A 262 9.45 17.60 -13.21
CA THR A 262 8.91 18.56 -14.18
C THR A 262 9.11 20.00 -13.72
N THR A 263 9.05 20.27 -12.42
CA THR A 263 9.38 21.59 -11.87
C THR A 263 10.87 21.92 -12.04
N ALA A 264 11.75 20.94 -11.79
CA ALA A 264 13.18 21.09 -12.02
C ALA A 264 13.47 21.35 -13.50
N LEU A 265 12.81 20.61 -14.41
CA LEU A 265 12.88 20.87 -15.85
C LEU A 265 12.40 22.27 -16.22
N TYR A 266 11.31 22.75 -15.62
CA TYR A 266 10.82 24.12 -15.84
C TYR A 266 11.86 25.15 -15.39
N PHE A 267 12.47 24.98 -14.20
CA PHE A 267 13.54 25.87 -13.76
C PHE A 267 14.78 25.79 -14.64
N LEU A 268 15.13 24.60 -15.12
CA LEU A 268 16.21 24.41 -16.08
C LEU A 268 15.88 25.02 -17.44
N ALA A 269 14.64 25.05 -17.89
CA ALA A 269 14.29 25.69 -19.14
C ALA A 269 14.32 27.22 -19.05
N VAL A 270 13.96 27.79 -17.89
CA VAL A 270 13.83 29.25 -17.70
C VAL A 270 15.11 29.92 -17.19
N TYR A 271 15.84 29.28 -16.27
CA TYR A 271 16.94 29.92 -15.52
C TYR A 271 18.32 29.33 -15.83
N SER A 272 18.43 28.41 -16.79
CA SER A 272 19.71 27.76 -17.05
C SER A 272 20.63 28.62 -17.92
N GLY A 273 21.92 28.60 -17.57
CA GLY A 273 23.02 29.24 -18.31
C GLY A 273 23.93 28.21 -18.97
N SER A 274 25.23 28.47 -19.08
CA SER A 274 26.18 27.56 -19.78
C SER A 274 26.26 26.12 -19.24
N ARG A 275 25.80 25.85 -18.01
CA ARG A 275 25.84 24.53 -17.36
C ARG A 275 24.56 23.69 -17.49
N VAL A 276 23.62 24.03 -18.40
CA VAL A 276 22.33 23.30 -18.56
C VAL A 276 22.54 21.79 -18.64
N ARG A 277 23.51 21.36 -19.47
CA ARG A 277 23.77 19.94 -19.74
C ARG A 277 24.10 19.16 -18.47
N GLU A 278 24.92 19.72 -17.58
CA GLU A 278 25.32 19.07 -16.33
C GLU A 278 24.11 18.85 -15.42
N TYR A 279 23.27 19.87 -15.26
CA TYR A 279 22.09 19.79 -14.40
C TYR A 279 21.01 18.86 -14.95
N VAL A 280 20.79 18.85 -16.27
CA VAL A 280 19.82 17.96 -16.90
C VAL A 280 20.30 16.49 -16.84
N GLN A 281 21.58 16.22 -17.08
CA GLN A 281 22.15 14.88 -16.91
C GLN A 281 22.06 14.40 -15.45
N ARG A 282 22.26 15.31 -14.49
CA ARG A 282 22.10 15.00 -13.06
C ARG A 282 20.64 14.65 -12.74
N LEU A 283 19.69 15.44 -13.24
CA LEU A 283 18.26 15.17 -13.09
C LEU A 283 17.86 13.81 -13.69
N GLU A 284 18.37 13.51 -14.89
CA GLU A 284 18.16 12.23 -15.57
C GLU A 284 18.66 11.06 -14.72
N ASN A 285 19.90 11.14 -14.20
CA ASN A 285 20.48 10.09 -13.37
C ASN A 285 19.64 9.83 -12.11
N PHE A 286 19.18 10.89 -11.43
CA PHE A 286 18.38 10.77 -10.22
C PHE A 286 17.02 10.13 -10.48
N ILE A 287 16.32 10.57 -11.52
CA ILE A 287 14.99 10.04 -11.86
C ILE A 287 15.10 8.62 -12.40
N ASN A 288 16.13 8.32 -13.18
CA ASN A 288 16.36 6.96 -13.68
C ASN A 288 16.60 5.98 -12.52
N ARG A 289 17.48 6.31 -11.57
CA ARG A 289 17.71 5.48 -10.38
C ARG A 289 16.44 5.29 -9.55
N TYR A 290 15.68 6.37 -9.32
CA TYR A 290 14.41 6.26 -8.60
C TYR A 290 13.40 5.38 -9.35
N TYR A 291 13.27 5.55 -10.66
CA TYR A 291 12.35 4.77 -11.49
C TYR A 291 12.71 3.28 -11.49
N GLU A 292 14.00 2.95 -11.58
CA GLU A 292 14.50 1.57 -11.46
C GLU A 292 14.20 0.99 -10.08
N ALA A 293 14.44 1.74 -9.00
CA ALA A 293 14.11 1.35 -7.64
C ALA A 293 12.60 1.10 -7.46
N PHE A 294 11.76 1.99 -8.00
CA PHE A 294 10.31 1.83 -8.01
C PHE A 294 9.87 0.58 -8.77
N LYS A 295 10.43 0.33 -9.96
CA LYS A 295 10.12 -0.88 -10.76
C LYS A 295 10.55 -2.16 -10.04
N LYS A 296 11.73 -2.16 -9.41
CA LYS A 296 12.24 -3.29 -8.60
C LYS A 296 11.31 -3.58 -7.43
N LEU A 297 10.89 -2.55 -6.69
CA LEU A 297 9.92 -2.68 -5.59
C LEU A 297 8.59 -3.26 -6.09
N ARG A 298 8.08 -2.77 -7.22
CA ARG A 298 6.81 -3.25 -7.81
C ARG A 298 6.88 -4.69 -8.30
N SER A 299 8.03 -5.12 -8.81
CA SER A 299 8.25 -6.51 -9.18
C SER A 299 8.28 -7.41 -7.94
N LYS A 300 8.97 -7.02 -6.88
CA LYS A 300 9.01 -7.79 -5.62
C LYS A 300 7.64 -7.88 -4.95
N THR A 301 6.91 -6.78 -4.90
CA THR A 301 5.57 -6.72 -4.30
C THR A 301 4.50 -7.48 -5.10
N LEU A 302 4.77 -7.87 -6.34
CA LEU A 302 3.90 -8.79 -7.10
C LEU A 302 3.89 -10.19 -6.46
N VAL A 303 5.03 -10.67 -5.96
CA VAL A 303 5.13 -11.96 -5.29
C VAL A 303 4.21 -12.00 -4.06
N MET A 304 4.05 -10.86 -3.38
CA MET A 304 3.16 -10.73 -2.21
C MET A 304 1.69 -10.93 -2.56
N LEU A 305 1.26 -10.40 -3.71
CA LEU A 305 -0.09 -10.63 -4.21
C LEU A 305 -0.35 -12.13 -4.45
N ILE A 306 0.64 -12.85 -4.96
CA ILE A 306 0.54 -14.31 -5.17
C ILE A 306 0.40 -15.02 -3.82
N TYR A 307 1.23 -14.67 -2.82
CA TYR A 307 1.10 -15.23 -1.48
C TYR A 307 -0.28 -14.97 -0.88
N ALA A 308 -0.80 -13.73 -0.96
CA ALA A 308 -2.13 -13.37 -0.48
C ALA A 308 -3.24 -14.24 -1.11
N PHE A 309 -3.15 -14.53 -2.40
CA PHE A 309 -4.09 -15.43 -3.06
C PHE A 309 -3.94 -16.88 -2.60
N ILE A 310 -2.71 -17.39 -2.50
CA ILE A 310 -2.47 -18.76 -2.02
C ILE A 310 -3.04 -18.92 -0.61
N GLU A 311 -2.73 -17.98 0.29
CA GLU A 311 -3.23 -18.05 1.66
C GLU A 311 -4.75 -17.92 1.72
N ALA A 312 -5.35 -17.02 0.96
CA ALA A 312 -6.80 -16.91 0.89
C ALA A 312 -7.46 -18.25 0.52
N GLY A 313 -6.92 -18.94 -0.49
CA GLY A 313 -7.36 -20.27 -0.87
C GLY A 313 -7.15 -21.30 0.24
N VAL A 314 -5.96 -21.34 0.84
CA VAL A 314 -5.61 -22.30 1.90
C VAL A 314 -6.49 -22.13 3.15
N VAL A 315 -6.70 -20.90 3.61
CA VAL A 315 -7.56 -20.59 4.76
C VAL A 315 -8.98 -21.09 4.52
N ALA A 316 -9.55 -20.77 3.36
CA ALA A 316 -10.89 -21.19 2.99
C ALA A 316 -11.03 -22.72 2.85
N LEU A 317 -10.02 -23.38 2.27
CA LEU A 317 -9.96 -24.84 2.19
C LEU A 317 -9.96 -25.47 3.59
N ILE A 318 -9.11 -24.99 4.49
CA ILE A 318 -9.01 -25.50 5.86
C ILE A 318 -10.36 -25.41 6.57
N TYR A 319 -11.02 -24.26 6.53
CA TYR A 319 -12.32 -24.11 7.18
C TYR A 319 -13.42 -24.97 6.53
N GLY A 320 -13.39 -25.15 5.22
CA GLY A 320 -14.31 -26.05 4.53
C GLY A 320 -14.12 -27.51 4.95
N ILE A 321 -12.87 -27.97 5.06
CA ILE A 321 -12.54 -29.31 5.56
C ILE A 321 -13.01 -29.47 7.01
N ILE A 322 -12.69 -28.51 7.88
CA ILE A 322 -13.10 -28.53 9.29
C ILE A 322 -14.62 -28.64 9.40
N LEU A 323 -15.39 -27.85 8.63
CA LEU A 323 -16.85 -27.90 8.67
C LEU A 323 -17.37 -29.29 8.29
N VAL A 324 -16.91 -29.88 7.18
CA VAL A 324 -17.35 -31.22 6.73
C VAL A 324 -16.98 -32.30 7.76
N VAL A 325 -15.78 -32.23 8.33
CA VAL A 325 -15.34 -33.18 9.36
C VAL A 325 -16.25 -33.10 10.59
N LEU A 326 -16.60 -31.90 11.03
CA LEU A 326 -17.49 -31.69 12.18
C LEU A 326 -18.93 -32.10 11.86
N GLU A 327 -19.44 -31.84 10.66
CA GLU A 327 -20.74 -32.33 10.17
C GLU A 327 -20.79 -33.86 10.23
N TYR A 328 -19.74 -34.54 9.77
CA TYR A 328 -19.63 -36.00 9.83
C TYR A 328 -19.65 -36.51 11.28
N PHE A 329 -18.81 -35.96 12.18
CA PHE A 329 -18.81 -36.39 13.57
C PHE A 329 -20.14 -36.11 14.29
N ALA A 330 -20.81 -35.00 13.99
CA ALA A 330 -22.13 -34.67 14.53
C ALA A 330 -23.27 -35.56 13.97
N SER A 331 -23.01 -36.32 12.90
CA SER A 331 -23.95 -37.30 12.35
C SER A 331 -23.88 -38.67 13.03
N LEU A 332 -22.76 -38.99 13.70
CA LEU A 332 -22.53 -40.29 14.31
C LEU A 332 -23.36 -40.49 15.58
N PRO A 333 -23.96 -41.69 15.77
CA PRO A 333 -24.71 -42.03 16.98
C PRO A 333 -23.75 -42.49 18.09
N THR A 334 -22.97 -41.58 18.69
CA THR A 334 -22.10 -41.91 19.83
C THR A 334 -22.11 -40.88 20.95
N PHE A 335 -22.11 -41.39 22.18
CA PHE A 335 -21.87 -40.65 23.41
C PHE A 335 -20.36 -40.39 23.53
N GLY A 336 -19.96 -39.13 23.76
CA GLY A 336 -18.55 -38.76 23.91
C GLY A 336 -17.84 -39.61 24.97
N TYR A 337 -16.65 -40.12 24.64
CA TYR A 337 -15.75 -40.73 25.61
C TYR A 337 -15.26 -39.65 26.60
N ALA A 338 -14.94 -40.04 27.84
CA ALA A 338 -14.49 -39.10 28.88
C ALA A 338 -13.31 -38.23 28.38
N GLY A 339 -13.53 -36.91 28.32
CA GLY A 339 -12.52 -35.93 27.90
C GLY A 339 -12.57 -35.51 26.41
N ILE A 340 -13.34 -36.18 25.56
CA ILE A 340 -13.54 -35.80 24.15
C ILE A 340 -15.01 -35.43 23.93
N TYR A 341 -15.25 -34.15 23.71
CA TYR A 341 -16.57 -33.61 23.37
C TYR A 341 -16.82 -33.77 21.87
N ILE A 342 -17.88 -34.48 21.49
CA ILE A 342 -18.34 -34.51 20.10
C ILE A 342 -19.28 -33.30 19.91
N PRO A 343 -18.98 -32.37 18.97
CA PRO A 343 -19.80 -31.20 18.76
C PRO A 343 -21.22 -31.55 18.35
N SER A 344 -22.21 -30.87 18.95
CA SER A 344 -23.61 -31.04 18.58
C SER A 344 -23.92 -30.41 17.22
N ARG A 345 -24.99 -30.88 16.56
CA ARG A 345 -25.49 -30.28 15.30
C ARG A 345 -25.80 -28.78 15.42
N SER A 346 -26.20 -28.31 16.60
CA SER A 346 -26.44 -26.89 16.85
C SER A 346 -25.16 -26.06 16.80
N ILE A 347 -24.04 -26.59 17.32
CA ILE A 347 -22.73 -25.93 17.26
C ILE A 347 -22.20 -25.91 15.82
N VAL A 348 -22.37 -27.00 15.08
CA VAL A 348 -21.98 -27.06 13.66
C VAL A 348 -22.76 -26.06 12.81
N LYS A 349 -24.07 -25.91 13.05
CA LYS A 349 -24.87 -24.88 12.37
C LYS A 349 -24.40 -23.47 12.70
N ARG A 350 -24.10 -23.18 13.98
CA ARG A 350 -23.51 -21.90 14.39
C ARG A 350 -22.15 -21.66 13.75
N LEU A 351 -21.33 -22.71 13.60
CA LEU A 351 -20.06 -22.62 12.90
C LEU A 351 -20.27 -22.19 11.44
N GLU A 352 -21.21 -22.79 10.72
CA GLU A 352 -21.52 -22.42 9.35
C GLU A 352 -21.90 -20.94 9.22
N GLU A 353 -22.73 -20.42 10.14
CA GLU A 353 -23.11 -19.00 10.21
C GLU A 353 -21.91 -18.09 10.54
N VAL A 354 -21.06 -18.49 11.48
CA VAL A 354 -19.86 -17.73 11.90
C VAL A 354 -18.79 -17.70 10.82
N LEU A 355 -18.64 -18.79 10.05
CA LEU A 355 -17.63 -18.91 9.00
C LEU A 355 -17.81 -17.87 7.89
N ASP A 356 -19.05 -17.44 7.60
CA ASP A 356 -19.32 -16.35 6.65
C ASP A 356 -18.60 -15.05 7.08
N ILE A 357 -18.78 -14.67 8.34
CA ILE A 357 -18.17 -13.46 8.92
C ILE A 357 -16.65 -13.62 9.03
N VAL A 358 -16.18 -14.77 9.49
CA VAL A 358 -14.75 -15.07 9.64
C VAL A 358 -14.01 -14.98 8.30
N LEU A 359 -14.56 -15.59 7.24
CA LEU A 359 -13.97 -15.53 5.90
C LEU A 359 -14.03 -14.10 5.33
N ALA A 360 -15.12 -13.36 5.54
CA ALA A 360 -15.21 -11.96 5.10
C ALA A 360 -14.17 -11.05 5.80
N LEU A 361 -13.94 -11.25 7.10
CA LEU A 361 -12.92 -10.53 7.86
C LEU A 361 -11.51 -10.90 7.39
N ASN A 362 -11.23 -12.18 7.16
CA ASN A 362 -9.94 -12.64 6.65
C ASN A 362 -9.66 -12.12 5.23
N ALA A 363 -10.67 -12.13 4.35
CA ALA A 363 -10.56 -11.53 3.01
C ALA A 363 -10.21 -10.03 3.09
N SER A 364 -10.86 -9.31 4.02
CA SER A 364 -10.60 -7.89 4.25
C SER A 364 -9.19 -7.64 4.79
N SER A 365 -8.75 -8.43 5.80
CA SER A 365 -7.41 -8.33 6.39
C SER A 365 -6.31 -8.61 5.35
N LEU A 366 -6.41 -9.71 4.59
CA LEU A 366 -5.46 -10.03 3.53
C LEU A 366 -5.42 -8.95 2.45
N SER A 367 -6.57 -8.37 2.12
CA SER A 367 -6.63 -7.28 1.15
C SER A 367 -5.96 -5.99 1.64
N ILE A 368 -6.20 -5.59 2.89
CA ILE A 368 -5.56 -4.42 3.52
C ILE A 368 -4.05 -4.63 3.62
N SER A 369 -3.62 -5.82 4.03
CA SER A 369 -2.21 -6.19 4.07
C SER A 369 -1.54 -6.08 2.71
N THR A 370 -2.19 -6.64 1.67
CA THR A 370 -1.68 -6.62 0.30
C THR A 370 -1.53 -5.20 -0.22
N SER A 371 -2.56 -4.36 -0.04
CA SER A 371 -2.51 -2.96 -0.48
C SER A 371 -1.53 -2.10 0.32
N SER A 372 -1.37 -2.34 1.62
CA SER A 372 -0.40 -1.63 2.46
C SER A 372 1.03 -1.96 2.05
N SER A 373 1.32 -3.24 1.77
CA SER A 373 2.65 -3.71 1.37
C SER A 373 2.99 -3.46 -0.11
N ARG A 374 1.99 -3.32 -1.00
CA ARG A 374 2.23 -3.15 -2.44
C ARG A 374 2.05 -1.73 -2.94
N GLU A 375 1.07 -0.99 -2.43
CA GLU A 375 0.78 0.39 -2.82
C GLU A 375 1.25 1.43 -1.79
N GLY A 376 1.61 0.99 -0.57
CA GLY A 376 1.88 1.88 0.55
C GLY A 376 0.63 2.59 1.09
N ASN A 377 -0.57 2.17 0.65
CA ASN A 377 -1.79 2.85 1.01
C ASN A 377 -2.97 1.86 1.13
N PRO A 378 -3.52 1.65 2.34
CA PRO A 378 -4.54 0.63 2.63
C PRO A 378 -5.87 0.89 1.93
N LEU A 379 -6.11 2.12 1.47
CA LEU A 379 -7.32 2.47 0.72
C LEU A 379 -7.37 1.79 -0.65
N TYR A 380 -6.24 1.28 -1.16
CA TYR A 380 -6.23 0.41 -2.34
C TYR A 380 -6.65 -1.04 -2.05
N SER A 381 -7.03 -1.40 -0.83
CA SER A 381 -7.55 -2.73 -0.50
C SER A 381 -8.73 -3.15 -1.39
N PHE A 382 -9.59 -2.22 -1.80
CA PHE A 382 -10.70 -2.56 -2.71
C PHE A 382 -10.24 -3.04 -4.10
N LEU A 383 -8.96 -2.87 -4.46
CA LEU A 383 -8.39 -3.45 -5.66
C LEU A 383 -8.36 -4.98 -5.60
N TYR A 384 -8.00 -5.55 -4.45
CA TYR A 384 -7.77 -7.00 -4.29
C TYR A 384 -8.96 -7.73 -3.65
N LEU A 385 -9.75 -7.00 -2.87
CA LEU A 385 -10.88 -7.51 -2.10
C LEU A 385 -11.84 -8.42 -2.89
N PRO A 386 -12.32 -8.05 -4.10
CA PRO A 386 -13.29 -8.89 -4.81
C PRO A 386 -12.66 -10.20 -5.30
N PHE A 387 -11.38 -10.19 -5.66
CA PHE A 387 -10.67 -11.38 -6.12
C PHE A 387 -10.33 -12.33 -4.96
N ILE A 388 -9.89 -11.78 -3.82
CA ILE A 388 -9.61 -12.56 -2.61
C ILE A 388 -10.90 -13.20 -2.09
N SER A 389 -12.00 -12.44 -2.00
CA SER A 389 -13.30 -12.97 -1.59
C SER A 389 -13.79 -14.07 -2.54
N LEU A 390 -13.74 -13.84 -3.86
CA LEU A 390 -14.14 -14.84 -4.85
C LEU A 390 -13.30 -16.12 -4.73
N LEU A 391 -12.00 -15.99 -4.56
CA LEU A 391 -11.10 -17.13 -4.39
C LEU A 391 -11.41 -17.92 -3.12
N MET A 392 -11.64 -17.24 -1.99
CA MET A 392 -12.06 -17.88 -0.75
C MET A 392 -13.38 -18.63 -0.92
N LEU A 393 -14.36 -18.04 -1.60
CA LEU A 393 -15.65 -18.66 -1.86
C LEU A 393 -15.51 -19.93 -2.70
N ILE A 394 -14.74 -19.88 -3.79
CA ILE A 394 -14.48 -21.03 -4.65
C ILE A 394 -13.74 -22.13 -3.87
N ALA A 395 -12.69 -21.77 -3.13
CA ALA A 395 -11.88 -22.69 -2.35
C ALA A 395 -12.70 -23.37 -1.23
N PHE A 396 -13.53 -22.61 -0.53
CA PHE A 396 -14.41 -23.14 0.50
C PHE A 396 -15.42 -24.15 -0.07
N ASN A 397 -16.07 -23.81 -1.20
CA ASN A 397 -17.02 -24.69 -1.87
C ASN A 397 -16.34 -25.95 -2.42
N LEU A 398 -15.13 -25.82 -2.95
CA LEU A 398 -14.32 -26.95 -3.41
C LEU A 398 -13.98 -27.89 -2.25
N ALA A 399 -13.61 -27.36 -1.08
CA ALA A 399 -13.39 -28.18 0.11
C ALA A 399 -14.64 -28.94 0.53
N ARG A 400 -15.82 -28.28 0.55
CA ARG A 400 -17.09 -28.97 0.86
C ARG A 400 -17.39 -30.11 -0.11
N ALA A 401 -17.09 -29.92 -1.40
CA ALA A 401 -17.34 -30.94 -2.42
C ALA A 401 -16.35 -32.12 -2.36
N LEU A 402 -15.07 -31.88 -2.11
CA LEU A 402 -14.02 -32.91 -2.16
C LEU A 402 -13.86 -33.69 -0.85
N THR A 403 -14.05 -33.04 0.29
CA THR A 403 -13.77 -33.63 1.61
C THR A 403 -14.58 -34.89 1.91
N PRO A 404 -15.88 -35.00 1.58
CA PRO A 404 -16.64 -36.24 1.80
C PRO A 404 -16.02 -37.45 1.08
N GLY A 405 -15.57 -37.25 -0.18
CA GLY A 405 -14.88 -38.28 -0.95
C GLY A 405 -13.54 -38.70 -0.35
N LEU A 406 -12.80 -37.75 0.25
CA LEU A 406 -11.54 -38.04 0.98
C LEU A 406 -11.78 -38.81 2.29
N LEU A 407 -12.89 -38.55 2.97
CA LEU A 407 -13.29 -39.25 4.18
C LEU A 407 -13.89 -40.63 3.88
N GLY A 408 -14.14 -40.97 2.61
CA GLY A 408 -14.82 -42.21 2.21
C GLY A 408 -16.31 -42.22 2.59
N VAL A 409 -16.90 -41.05 2.79
CA VAL A 409 -18.30 -40.88 3.21
C VAL A 409 -19.09 -40.39 2.00
N ALA A 410 -20.01 -41.21 1.49
CA ALA A 410 -20.96 -40.77 0.47
C ALA A 410 -21.98 -39.82 1.12
N VAL A 411 -22.17 -38.65 0.50
CA VAL A 411 -23.22 -37.67 0.86
C VAL A 411 -24.59 -38.23 0.54
#